data_AF-A0A7S0LJE3-F1
#
_entry.id   AF-A0A7S0LJE3-F1
#
_cell.length_a   1.000
_cell.length_b   1.000
_cell.length_c   1.000
_cell.angle_alpha   90.00
_cell.angle_beta   90.00
_cell.angle_gamma   90.00
#
_symmetry.space_group_name_H-M   'P 1'
#
loop_
_entity.id
_entity.type
_entity.pdbx_description
1 polymer ?
#
loop_
_entity_poly.entity_id
_entity_poly.type
_entity_poly.pdbx_seq_one_letter_code
_entity_poly.pdbx_strand_id
1 'polypeptide(L)'
;APGPPPKPPSPPTPPSPAPPTHYGDPTKGCLADETEITIQGIAGDFCTPSCSIFKHCPADMPAGVTAKPQCALSDAATGKRFCALICAPSVPILDQKAADSQCGANASCKEVQLGLGLCTYDD
;
A
#
# COMPACT_ATOMS: atom_id res chain seq x y z
N ALA A 1 24.88 57.08 11.23
CA ALA A 1 23.55 56.48 11.04
C ALA A 1 23.57 55.06 11.61
N PRO A 2 22.56 54.61 12.36
CA PRO A 2 22.48 53.22 12.83
C PRO A 2 22.26 52.29 11.64
N GLY A 3 22.95 51.14 11.61
CA GLY A 3 22.79 50.13 10.57
C GLY A 3 21.42 49.45 10.59
N PRO A 4 20.99 48.82 9.48
CA PRO A 4 19.70 48.16 9.41
C PRO A 4 19.63 46.95 10.36
N PRO A 5 18.46 46.68 10.96
CA PRO A 5 18.29 45.58 11.90
C PRO A 5 18.45 44.21 11.21
N PRO A 6 18.89 43.17 11.96
CA PRO A 6 19.02 41.81 11.43
C PRO A 6 17.66 41.21 11.09
N LYS A 7 17.58 40.51 9.95
CA LYS A 7 16.37 39.85 9.45
C LYS A 7 16.03 38.61 10.31
N PRO A 8 14.75 38.37 10.67
CA PRO A 8 14.36 37.18 11.41
C PRO A 8 14.66 35.88 10.63
N PRO A 9 14.89 34.75 11.32
CA PRO A 9 15.05 33.45 10.68
C PRO A 9 13.74 33.00 10.02
N SER A 10 13.84 32.44 8.82
CA SER A 10 12.71 31.88 8.08
C SER A 10 12.09 30.69 8.83
N PRO A 11 10.75 30.52 8.82
CA PRO A 11 10.10 29.34 9.37
C PRO A 11 10.55 28.06 8.63
N PRO A 12 10.58 26.89 9.29
CA PRO A 12 10.83 25.63 8.61
C PRO A 12 9.74 25.37 7.57
N THR A 13 10.14 25.00 6.36
CA THR A 13 9.25 24.60 5.28
C THR A 13 8.39 23.41 5.73
N PRO A 14 7.06 23.40 5.51
CA PRO A 14 6.24 22.22 5.75
C PRO A 14 6.83 21.00 5.01
N PRO A 15 6.76 19.79 5.57
CA PRO A 15 7.18 18.59 4.85
C PRO A 15 6.38 18.50 3.56
N SER A 16 7.09 18.45 2.44
CA SER A 16 6.49 18.21 1.14
C SER A 16 5.70 16.89 1.20
N PRO A 17 4.51 16.79 0.60
CA PRO A 17 3.82 15.50 0.47
C PRO A 17 4.81 14.48 -0.11
N ALA A 18 4.95 13.32 0.54
CA ALA A 18 5.76 12.25 0.00
C ALA A 18 5.25 11.90 -1.41
N PRO A 19 6.15 11.57 -2.36
CA PRO A 19 5.70 11.12 -3.67
C PRO A 19 4.76 9.92 -3.50
N PRO A 20 3.71 9.81 -4.33
CA PRO A 20 2.80 8.68 -4.26
C PRO A 20 3.55 7.38 -4.53
N THR A 21 3.29 6.36 -3.72
CA THR A 21 3.87 5.01 -3.81
C THR A 21 2.83 4.02 -4.32
N HIS A 22 3.26 2.86 -4.81
CA HIS A 22 2.34 1.77 -5.11
C HIS A 22 1.65 1.23 -3.85
N TYR A 23 0.59 0.45 -4.03
CA TYR A 23 -0.19 -0.19 -2.95
C TYR A 23 -0.89 0.82 -2.03
N GLY A 24 -1.28 1.96 -2.61
CA GLY A 24 -1.96 3.03 -1.91
C GLY A 24 -3.44 2.75 -1.65
N ASP A 25 -4.01 3.69 -0.89
CA ASP A 25 -5.43 3.80 -0.57
C ASP A 25 -6.23 4.28 -1.81
N PRO A 26 -7.19 3.50 -2.33
CA PRO A 26 -8.00 3.88 -3.49
C PRO A 26 -8.84 5.13 -3.28
N THR A 27 -9.21 5.46 -2.04
CA THR A 27 -9.97 6.68 -1.73
C THR A 27 -9.16 7.95 -1.99
N LYS A 28 -7.82 7.83 -2.05
CA LYS A 28 -6.90 8.92 -2.45
C LYS A 28 -6.58 8.91 -3.95
N GLY A 29 -7.07 7.90 -4.67
CA GLY A 29 -6.77 7.63 -6.07
C GLY A 29 -5.52 6.76 -6.24
N CYS A 30 -5.59 5.85 -7.22
CA CYS A 30 -4.47 4.98 -7.58
C CYS A 30 -3.48 5.67 -8.53
N LEU A 31 -2.24 5.15 -8.56
CA LEU A 31 -1.27 5.55 -9.58
C LEU A 31 -1.72 5.19 -11.00
N ALA A 32 -1.10 5.81 -12.00
CA ALA A 32 -1.48 5.65 -13.40
C ALA A 32 -1.33 4.22 -13.94
N ASP A 33 -0.43 3.41 -13.38
CA ASP A 33 -0.25 2.00 -13.73
C ASP A 33 -0.85 1.03 -12.70
N GLU A 34 -1.64 1.56 -11.77
CA GLU A 34 -2.40 0.82 -10.78
C GLU A 34 -3.89 0.79 -11.12
N THR A 35 -4.55 -0.22 -10.58
CA THR A 35 -6.00 -0.37 -10.62
C THR A 35 -6.49 -0.66 -9.20
N GLU A 36 -7.60 -0.04 -8.84
CA GLU A 36 -8.37 -0.39 -7.66
C GLU A 36 -8.97 -1.79 -7.85
N ILE A 37 -8.71 -2.68 -6.90
CA ILE A 37 -9.34 -3.99 -6.88
C ILE A 37 -9.96 -4.31 -5.53
N THR A 38 -11.12 -4.94 -5.60
CA THR A 38 -11.82 -5.57 -4.48
C THR A 38 -11.76 -7.08 -4.63
N ILE A 39 -11.51 -7.81 -3.56
CA ILE A 39 -11.53 -9.28 -3.57
C ILE A 39 -12.88 -9.76 -3.00
N GLN A 40 -13.57 -10.63 -3.73
CA GLN A 40 -14.85 -11.15 -3.28
C GLN A 40 -14.70 -11.87 -1.92
N GLY A 41 -15.51 -11.46 -0.95
CA GLY A 41 -15.49 -12.02 0.40
C GLY A 41 -14.44 -11.41 1.33
N ILE A 42 -13.72 -10.37 0.88
CA ILE A 42 -12.75 -9.63 1.68
C ILE A 42 -13.25 -8.20 1.85
N ALA A 43 -13.15 -7.67 3.06
CA ALA A 43 -13.47 -6.27 3.32
C ALA A 43 -12.33 -5.37 2.87
N GLY A 44 -12.69 -4.29 2.17
CA GLY A 44 -11.77 -3.29 1.67
C GLY A 44 -11.30 -3.52 0.24
N ASP A 45 -10.55 -2.53 -0.22
CA ASP A 45 -10.00 -2.38 -1.56
C ASP A 45 -8.55 -1.90 -1.47
N PHE A 46 -7.83 -1.95 -2.58
CA PHE A 46 -6.45 -1.47 -2.64
C PHE A 46 -6.05 -1.17 -4.08
N CYS A 47 -5.14 -0.21 -4.23
CA CYS A 47 -4.51 0.04 -5.50
C CYS A 47 -3.44 -1.02 -5.75
N THR A 48 -3.38 -1.54 -6.98
CA THR A 48 -2.33 -2.49 -7.34
C THR A 48 -1.89 -2.38 -8.78
N PRO A 49 -0.58 -2.55 -9.05
CA PRO A 49 -0.08 -2.70 -10.40
C PRO A 49 -0.32 -4.12 -10.92
N SER A 50 -0.50 -4.21 -12.24
CA SER A 50 -0.48 -5.50 -12.94
C SER A 50 0.92 -6.11 -12.95
N CYS A 51 0.98 -7.44 -12.84
CA CYS A 51 2.23 -8.20 -12.90
C CYS A 51 2.17 -9.34 -13.91
N SER A 52 3.34 -9.83 -14.30
CA SER A 52 3.52 -10.91 -15.28
C SER A 52 4.88 -11.57 -15.07
N ILE A 53 5.17 -12.64 -15.82
CA ILE A 53 6.49 -13.31 -15.76
C ILE A 53 7.64 -12.34 -16.05
N PHE A 54 7.39 -11.32 -16.88
CA PHE A 54 8.37 -10.29 -17.24
C PHE A 54 8.19 -8.96 -16.47
N LYS A 55 7.10 -8.80 -15.72
CA LYS A 55 6.80 -7.56 -14.95
C LYS A 55 6.64 -7.91 -13.48
N HIS A 56 7.69 -7.61 -12.72
CA HIS A 56 7.71 -7.81 -11.27
C HIS A 56 6.88 -6.76 -10.53
N CYS A 57 6.51 -7.09 -9.30
CA CYS A 57 5.83 -6.17 -8.41
C CYS A 57 6.79 -5.08 -7.91
N PRO A 58 6.40 -3.80 -7.99
CA PRO A 58 7.20 -2.71 -7.45
C PRO A 58 7.47 -2.89 -5.95
N ALA A 59 8.60 -2.35 -5.51
CA ALA A 59 9.02 -2.39 -4.11
C ALA A 59 8.88 -1.03 -3.41
N ASP A 60 8.42 0.00 -4.12
CA ASP A 60 8.10 1.29 -3.53
C ASP A 60 6.74 1.20 -2.85
N MET A 61 6.79 0.99 -1.55
CA MET A 61 5.61 0.84 -0.69
C MET A 61 5.42 2.10 0.14
N PRO A 62 4.20 2.32 0.66
CA PRO A 62 3.93 3.42 1.58
C PRO A 62 4.82 3.33 2.83
N ALA A 63 5.06 4.48 3.47
CA ALA A 63 5.88 4.54 4.66
C ALA A 63 5.31 3.66 5.79
N GLY A 64 6.17 2.87 6.44
CA GLY A 64 5.79 1.97 7.53
C GLY A 64 5.24 0.62 7.09
N VAL A 65 5.07 0.38 5.79
CA VAL A 65 4.72 -0.94 5.26
C VAL A 65 5.93 -1.86 5.35
N THR A 66 5.72 -3.06 5.92
CA THR A 66 6.72 -4.14 5.95
C THR A 66 6.22 -5.42 5.27
N ALA A 67 4.96 -5.44 4.82
CA ALA A 67 4.39 -6.50 4.00
C ALA A 67 5.19 -6.64 2.68
N LYS A 68 5.19 -7.83 2.09
CA LYS A 68 5.98 -8.10 0.88
C LYS A 68 5.12 -8.07 -0.38
N PRO A 69 5.51 -7.29 -1.42
CA PRO A 69 4.79 -7.30 -2.68
C PRO A 69 5.02 -8.62 -3.41
N GLN A 70 3.93 -9.32 -3.76
CA GLN A 70 3.98 -10.55 -4.54
C GLN A 70 2.91 -10.55 -5.63
N CYS A 71 3.23 -11.18 -6.76
CA CYS A 71 2.28 -11.42 -7.84
C CYS A 71 1.38 -12.61 -7.49
N ALA A 72 0.47 -12.39 -6.53
CA ALA A 72 -0.34 -13.44 -5.91
C ALA A 72 -1.80 -13.46 -6.40
N LEU A 73 -2.26 -12.37 -7.01
CA LEU A 73 -3.64 -12.24 -7.45
C LEU A 73 -3.77 -12.59 -8.92
N SER A 74 -4.86 -13.27 -9.27
CA SER A 74 -5.19 -13.62 -10.64
C SER A 74 -6.68 -13.44 -10.82
N ASP A 75 -7.05 -12.59 -11.77
CA ASP A 75 -8.44 -12.36 -12.14
C ASP A 75 -8.91 -13.52 -13.02
N ALA A 76 -9.93 -14.26 -12.57
CA ALA A 76 -10.41 -15.45 -13.25
C ALA A 76 -11.15 -15.12 -14.56
N ALA A 77 -11.70 -13.90 -14.70
CA ALA A 77 -12.45 -13.49 -15.88
C ALA A 77 -11.53 -13.14 -17.06
N THR A 78 -10.43 -12.44 -16.80
CA THR A 78 -9.49 -11.93 -17.82
C THR A 78 -8.17 -12.69 -17.87
N GLY A 79 -7.85 -13.48 -16.85
CA GLY A 79 -6.55 -14.16 -16.70
C GLY A 79 -5.40 -13.21 -16.32
N LYS A 80 -5.68 -11.93 -16.04
CA LYS A 80 -4.67 -10.95 -15.64
C LYS A 80 -4.18 -11.24 -14.24
N ARG A 81 -2.90 -10.96 -13.98
CA ARG A 81 -2.30 -11.10 -12.65
C ARG A 81 -1.99 -9.73 -12.07
N PHE A 82 -2.15 -9.62 -10.76
CA PHE A 82 -1.96 -8.38 -10.03
C PHE A 82 -1.07 -8.60 -8.82
N CYS A 83 -0.38 -7.54 -8.44
CA CYS A 83 0.41 -7.54 -7.24
C CYS A 83 -0.48 -7.44 -6.00
N ALA A 84 0.03 -7.86 -4.86
CA ALA A 84 -0.59 -7.62 -3.58
C ALA A 84 0.49 -7.61 -2.50
N LEU A 85 0.24 -6.86 -1.43
CA LEU A 85 1.09 -6.85 -0.26
C LEU A 85 0.71 -8.00 0.67
N ILE A 86 1.61 -8.96 0.82
CA ILE A 86 1.42 -10.11 1.71
C ILE A 86 1.88 -9.75 3.12
N CYS A 87 0.92 -9.63 4.04
CA CYS A 87 1.15 -9.35 5.47
C CYS A 87 1.18 -10.62 6.33
N ALA A 88 0.62 -11.73 5.85
CA ALA A 88 0.74 -13.02 6.53
C ALA A 88 0.89 -14.14 5.49
N PRO A 89 2.09 -14.72 5.32
CA PRO A 89 2.29 -15.82 4.36
C PRO A 89 1.69 -17.16 4.83
N SER A 90 1.13 -17.21 6.04
CA SER A 90 0.48 -18.39 6.63
C SER A 90 -0.73 -17.96 7.47
N VAL A 91 -1.87 -18.60 7.25
CA VAL A 91 -3.10 -18.41 8.02
C VAL A 91 -3.51 -19.72 8.73
N PRO A 92 -4.33 -19.69 9.81
CA PRO A 92 -5.04 -18.54 10.38
C PRO A 92 -4.07 -17.50 10.96
N ILE A 93 -4.41 -16.21 10.81
CA ILE A 93 -3.65 -15.14 11.45
C ILE A 93 -3.81 -15.26 12.97
N LEU A 94 -2.76 -15.72 13.65
CA LEU A 94 -2.81 -15.92 15.11
C LEU A 94 -2.73 -14.60 15.89
N ASP A 95 -2.09 -13.60 15.31
CA ASP A 95 -1.97 -12.25 15.88
C ASP A 95 -2.33 -11.20 14.83
N GLN A 96 -3.60 -10.81 14.84
CA GLN A 96 -4.16 -9.85 13.88
C GLN A 96 -3.43 -8.51 13.96
N LYS A 97 -3.11 -8.04 15.16
CA LYS A 97 -2.44 -6.76 15.38
C LYS A 97 -1.03 -6.74 14.77
N ALA A 98 -0.28 -7.83 14.90
CA ALA A 98 1.03 -7.96 14.28
C ALA A 98 0.94 -8.04 12.75
N ALA A 99 -0.12 -8.66 12.23
CA ALA A 99 -0.37 -8.71 10.79
C ALA A 99 -0.74 -7.33 10.21
N ASP A 100 -1.66 -6.61 10.86
CA ASP A 100 -2.07 -5.25 10.47
C ASP A 100 -0.90 -4.26 10.51
N SER A 101 0.00 -4.41 11.49
CA SER A 101 1.19 -3.56 11.63
C SER A 101 2.14 -3.64 10.42
N GLN A 102 1.99 -4.64 9.54
CA GLN A 102 2.80 -4.76 8.33
C GLN A 102 2.23 -3.97 7.14
N CYS A 103 0.95 -3.60 7.20
CA CYS A 103 0.23 -2.95 6.12
C CYS A 103 0.35 -1.42 6.12
N GLY A 104 0.95 -0.84 7.16
CA GLY A 104 1.10 0.60 7.29
C GLY A 104 -0.14 1.27 7.89
N ALA A 105 -0.21 2.59 7.78
CA ALA A 105 -1.33 3.36 8.32
C ALA A 105 -2.58 3.20 7.44
N ASN A 106 -3.74 3.04 8.07
CA ASN A 106 -5.07 2.93 7.45
C ASN A 106 -5.29 1.68 6.58
N ALA A 107 -4.42 0.67 6.68
CA ALA A 107 -4.61 -0.61 6.04
C ALA A 107 -4.62 -1.74 7.08
N SER A 108 -5.37 -2.79 6.78
CA SER A 108 -5.53 -3.97 7.62
C SER A 108 -5.11 -5.22 6.87
N CYS A 109 -4.60 -6.22 7.59
CA CYS A 109 -4.29 -7.52 7.02
C CYS A 109 -5.54 -8.41 7.00
N LYS A 110 -6.07 -8.73 5.83
CA LYS A 110 -7.24 -9.62 5.70
C LYS A 110 -6.82 -10.99 5.16
N GLU A 111 -7.32 -12.04 5.78
CA GLU A 111 -7.16 -13.41 5.30
C GLU A 111 -7.96 -13.62 4.01
N VAL A 112 -7.27 -14.04 2.95
CA VAL A 112 -7.88 -14.49 1.70
C VAL A 112 -7.97 -16.01 1.64
N GLN A 113 -8.90 -16.49 0.81
CA GLN A 113 -9.25 -17.90 0.65
C GLN A 113 -8.09 -18.84 0.30
N LEU A 114 -6.95 -18.32 -0.17
CA LEU A 114 -5.76 -19.09 -0.54
C LEU A 114 -4.78 -19.33 0.62
N GLY A 115 -5.20 -19.09 1.86
CA GLY A 115 -4.37 -19.38 3.02
C GLY A 115 -3.29 -18.31 3.29
N LEU A 116 -3.49 -17.11 2.76
CA LEU A 116 -2.56 -15.97 2.84
C LEU A 116 -3.30 -14.72 3.33
N GLY A 117 -2.58 -13.74 3.88
CA GLY A 117 -3.11 -12.46 4.31
C GLY A 117 -2.67 -11.33 3.39
N LEU A 118 -3.59 -10.46 3.01
CA LEU A 118 -3.35 -9.28 2.16
C LEU A 118 -3.66 -7.98 2.88
N CYS A 119 -2.86 -6.96 2.62
CA CYS A 119 -3.17 -5.61 3.05
C CYS A 119 -4.28 -5.02 2.19
N THR A 120 -5.38 -4.62 2.82
CA THR A 120 -6.48 -3.88 2.19
C THR A 120 -6.78 -2.63 3.00
N TYR A 121 -7.36 -1.63 2.34
CA TYR A 121 -7.88 -0.42 2.98
C TYR A 121 -9.38 -0.64 3.19
N ASP A 122 -9.84 -0.61 4.44
CA ASP A 122 -11.24 -0.84 4.80
C ASP A 122 -11.84 0.28 5.67
N ASP A 123 -11.24 1.48 5.59
CA ASP A 123 -11.69 2.70 6.28
C ASP A 123 -13.06 3.20 5.77
#